data_AF-A0A8H2JZ23-F1
#
_entry.id   AF-A0A8H2JZ23-F1
#
_cell.length_a   1.000
_cell.length_b   1.000
_cell.length_c   1.000
_cell.angle_alpha   90.00
_cell.angle_beta   90.00
_cell.angle_gamma   90.00
#
_symmetry.space_group_name_H-M   'P 1'
#
loop_
_entity.id
_entity.type
_entity.pdbx_description
1 polymer ?
#
loop_
_entity_poly.entity_id
_entity_poly.type
_entity_poly.pdbx_seq_one_letter_code
_entity_poly.pdbx_strand_id
1 'polypeptide(L)'
;MHIVYVSDGKAGHRSQALGLFKAMQKQTHIELTFEEISIDQLALLSLLTAYKKQKHAAVSQPPDYIFGVGSHTQLRVFLMGKVFPQAKTVILMKPNYPLSWFDYVVIPEHDGVTEQGNVIVTQGALNPIENEQRHIPNRILIALGGSSKRHLWNADKVLSAIELIVQQNMQCEIILTSSRRTPADFLATLAQQSFASQVQIFPVEETPQGWIFEEMQKAEAVWVTEDSVSMIYEALTAGCKVGLIQIDRLKEDRITRSVQHLIDQKLVSNARQIAELYSTTTFKEAERVATYLLIK
;
A
#
# COMPACT_ATOMS: atom_id res chain seq x y z
N MET A 1 -12.56 17.09 13.72
CA MET A 1 -12.30 17.10 12.27
C MET A 1 -12.95 15.87 11.64
N HIS A 2 -13.78 16.06 10.63
CA HIS A 2 -14.52 15.00 9.95
C HIS A 2 -13.93 14.73 8.56
N ILE A 3 -13.57 13.48 8.31
CA ILE A 3 -12.96 13.04 7.05
C ILE A 3 -13.93 12.06 6.37
N VAL A 4 -14.33 12.40 5.16
CA VAL A 4 -15.15 11.52 4.30
C VAL A 4 -14.24 10.88 3.25
N TYR A 5 -14.22 9.57 3.18
CA TYR A 5 -13.53 8.81 2.14
C TYR A 5 -14.53 8.28 1.11
N VAL A 6 -14.35 8.68 -0.15
CA VAL A 6 -15.11 8.15 -1.29
C VAL A 6 -14.48 6.85 -1.76
N SER A 7 -15.16 5.73 -1.56
CA SER A 7 -14.65 4.37 -1.77
C SER A 7 -15.14 3.75 -3.08
N ASP A 8 -14.22 3.14 -3.84
CA ASP A 8 -14.52 2.27 -4.99
C ASP A 8 -14.53 0.78 -4.62
N GLY A 9 -14.51 0.44 -3.31
CA GLY A 9 -14.58 -0.93 -2.80
C GLY A 9 -13.26 -1.72 -2.85
N LYS A 10 -12.17 -1.15 -3.35
CA LYS A 10 -10.88 -1.87 -3.44
C LYS A 10 -10.09 -1.79 -2.14
N ALA A 11 -9.65 -2.94 -1.63
CA ALA A 11 -8.92 -3.03 -0.36
C ALA A 11 -7.63 -2.17 -0.33
N GLY A 12 -6.82 -2.20 -1.39
CA GLY A 12 -5.59 -1.38 -1.47
C GLY A 12 -5.84 0.12 -1.55
N HIS A 13 -6.99 0.54 -2.08
CA HIS A 13 -7.40 1.95 -2.08
C HIS A 13 -7.83 2.40 -0.68
N ARG A 14 -8.65 1.58 -0.02
CA ARG A 14 -9.06 1.81 1.36
C ARG A 14 -7.85 1.84 2.32
N SER A 15 -6.86 0.97 2.10
CA SER A 15 -5.60 0.94 2.87
C SER A 15 -4.87 2.29 2.83
N GLN A 16 -4.77 2.91 1.65
CA GLN A 16 -4.16 4.23 1.47
C GLN A 16 -4.92 5.34 2.20
N ALA A 17 -6.25 5.40 2.04
CA ALA A 17 -7.08 6.38 2.73
C ALA A 17 -7.00 6.24 4.25
N LEU A 18 -7.04 5.00 4.74
CA LEU A 18 -6.91 4.70 6.17
C LEU A 18 -5.52 5.05 6.71
N GLY A 19 -4.47 4.82 5.92
CA GLY A 19 -3.11 5.19 6.29
C GLY A 19 -2.96 6.70 6.50
N LEU A 20 -3.47 7.50 5.57
CA LEU A 20 -3.48 8.96 5.73
C LEU A 20 -4.33 9.40 6.92
N PHE A 21 -5.52 8.82 7.10
CA PHE A 21 -6.39 9.12 8.23
C PHE A 21 -5.69 8.87 9.58
N LYS A 22 -5.08 7.69 9.77
CA LYS A 22 -4.36 7.35 11.00
C LYS A 22 -3.17 8.27 11.24
N ALA A 23 -2.41 8.60 10.20
CA ALA A 23 -1.30 9.53 10.29
C ALA A 23 -1.75 10.93 10.74
N MET A 24 -2.86 11.44 10.19
CA MET A 24 -3.44 12.71 10.64
C MET A 24 -3.91 12.63 12.08
N GLN A 25 -4.58 11.54 12.48
CA GLN A 25 -5.08 11.34 13.85
C GLN A 25 -3.95 11.39 14.88
N LYS A 26 -2.75 10.90 14.55
CA LYS A 26 -1.60 10.91 15.45
C LYS A 26 -0.93 12.27 15.60
N GLN A 27 -1.05 13.13 14.59
CA GLN A 27 -0.38 14.42 14.54
C GLN A 27 -1.28 15.59 15.01
N THR A 28 -2.52 15.31 15.38
CA THR A 28 -3.47 16.33 15.83
C THR A 28 -4.08 15.96 17.17
N HIS A 29 -4.40 16.99 17.97
CA HIS A 29 -5.09 16.84 19.24
C HIS A 29 -6.62 16.94 19.12
N ILE A 30 -7.12 17.24 17.92
CA ILE A 30 -8.55 17.34 17.63
C ILE A 30 -9.09 15.93 17.36
N GLU A 31 -10.28 15.62 17.85
CA GLU A 31 -10.95 14.35 17.54
C GLU A 31 -11.20 14.21 16.04
N LEU A 32 -10.76 13.09 15.46
CA LEU A 32 -10.92 12.76 14.04
C LEU A 32 -11.97 11.66 13.86
N THR A 33 -12.87 11.86 12.91
CA THR A 33 -13.85 10.84 12.50
C THR A 33 -13.64 10.48 11.03
N PHE A 34 -13.83 9.21 10.69
CA PHE A 34 -13.66 8.67 9.34
C PHE A 34 -14.97 8.04 8.86
N GLU A 35 -15.60 8.64 7.85
CA GLU A 35 -16.81 8.12 7.22
C GLU A 35 -16.49 7.60 5.81
N GLU A 36 -16.72 6.32 5.58
CA GLU A 36 -16.53 5.70 4.26
C GLU A 36 -17.86 5.67 3.50
N ILE A 37 -17.87 6.26 2.30
CA ILE A 37 -19.04 6.32 1.43
C ILE A 37 -18.72 5.65 0.09
N SER A 38 -19.51 4.64 -0.30
CA SER A 38 -19.37 4.01 -1.61
C SER A 38 -19.75 4.98 -2.73
N ILE A 39 -19.05 4.91 -3.86
CA ILE A 39 -19.41 5.61 -5.10
C ILE A 39 -20.87 5.36 -5.57
N ASP A 40 -21.47 4.24 -5.18
CA ASP A 40 -22.86 3.90 -5.52
C ASP A 40 -23.88 4.78 -4.77
N GLN A 41 -23.52 5.23 -3.58
CA GLN A 41 -24.31 6.18 -2.79
C GLN A 41 -24.15 7.64 -3.29
N LEU A 42 -23.20 7.86 -4.20
CA LEU A 42 -22.82 9.16 -4.74
C LEU A 42 -23.07 9.19 -6.25
N ALA A 43 -24.32 8.89 -6.64
CA ALA A 43 -24.76 9.03 -8.03
C ALA A 43 -24.59 10.50 -8.48
N LEU A 44 -24.09 10.73 -9.71
CA LEU A 44 -23.79 12.09 -10.17
C LEU A 44 -25.00 13.03 -10.11
N LEU A 45 -26.18 12.47 -10.36
CA LEU A 45 -27.49 13.12 -10.30
C LEU A 45 -27.79 13.66 -8.89
N SER A 46 -27.49 12.84 -7.87
CA SER A 46 -27.70 13.23 -6.47
C SER A 46 -26.74 14.34 -6.07
N LEU A 47 -25.49 14.30 -6.55
CA LEU A 47 -24.50 15.35 -6.30
C LEU A 47 -24.89 16.70 -6.93
N LEU A 48 -25.47 16.71 -8.13
CA LEU A 48 -25.98 17.94 -8.76
C LEU A 48 -27.12 18.57 -7.94
N THR A 49 -28.03 17.75 -7.40
CA THR A 49 -29.11 18.26 -6.52
C THR A 49 -28.58 18.70 -5.16
N ALA A 50 -27.61 17.97 -4.61
CA ALA A 50 -26.94 18.29 -3.35
C ALA A 50 -26.16 19.61 -3.43
N TYR A 51 -25.58 19.93 -4.59
CA TYR A 51 -24.89 21.20 -4.80
C TYR A 51 -25.80 22.40 -4.57
N LYS A 52 -27.05 22.35 -5.03
CA LYS A 52 -28.03 23.41 -4.78
C LYS A 52 -28.42 23.53 -3.30
N LYS A 53 -28.42 22.40 -2.58
CA LYS A 53 -28.80 22.32 -1.16
C LYS A 53 -27.63 22.50 -0.21
N GLN A 54 -26.39 22.50 -0.72
CA GLN A 54 -25.15 22.48 0.06
C GLN A 54 -25.16 21.38 1.15
N LYS A 55 -25.77 20.23 0.82
CA LYS A 55 -25.94 19.09 1.72
C LYS A 55 -26.20 17.81 0.91
N HIS A 56 -25.60 16.70 1.33
CA HIS A 56 -25.85 15.38 0.77
C HIS A 56 -26.32 14.41 1.87
N ALA A 57 -27.33 13.58 1.60
CA ALA A 57 -27.95 12.71 2.61
C ALA A 57 -27.04 11.55 3.07
N ALA A 58 -26.14 11.11 2.20
CA ALA A 58 -25.18 10.04 2.52
C ALA A 58 -24.01 10.50 3.41
N VAL A 59 -23.94 11.78 3.77
CA VAL A 59 -22.87 12.34 4.60
C VAL A 59 -23.46 12.68 5.96
N SER A 60 -22.91 12.09 7.03
CA SER A 60 -23.43 12.22 8.38
C SER A 60 -23.34 13.65 8.93
N GLN A 61 -22.23 14.33 8.65
CA GLN A 61 -21.97 15.72 9.06
C GLN A 61 -21.04 16.42 8.06
N PRO A 62 -21.00 17.76 8.00
CA PRO A 62 -20.13 18.47 7.05
C PRO A 62 -18.66 18.04 7.18
N PRO A 63 -18.00 17.62 6.08
CA PRO A 63 -16.60 17.21 6.12
C PRO A 63 -15.66 18.40 6.19
N ASP A 64 -14.53 18.21 6.86
CA ASP A 64 -13.35 19.07 6.75
C ASP A 64 -12.44 18.60 5.60
N TYR A 65 -12.41 17.29 5.34
CA TYR A 65 -11.68 16.68 4.24
C TYR A 65 -12.52 15.66 3.47
N ILE A 66 -12.30 15.59 2.16
CA ILE A 66 -12.87 14.58 1.28
C ILE A 66 -11.74 13.86 0.55
N PHE A 67 -11.53 12.59 0.87
CA PHE A 67 -10.50 11.76 0.29
C PHE A 67 -11.04 10.94 -0.89
N GLY A 68 -10.23 10.79 -1.93
CA GLY A 68 -10.47 9.86 -3.03
C GLY A 68 -9.25 9.05 -3.38
N VAL A 69 -9.44 7.75 -3.54
CA VAL A 69 -8.45 6.84 -4.12
C VAL A 69 -9.12 6.07 -5.25
N GLY A 70 -8.50 6.02 -6.42
CA GLY A 70 -9.06 5.37 -7.61
C GLY A 70 -9.61 6.37 -8.64
N SER A 71 -9.53 5.99 -9.92
CA SER A 71 -10.07 6.82 -11.02
C SER A 71 -11.57 7.05 -10.94
N HIS A 72 -12.33 6.10 -10.36
CA HIS A 72 -13.79 6.17 -10.28
C HIS A 72 -14.29 7.11 -9.16
N THR A 73 -13.41 7.52 -8.24
CA THR A 73 -13.76 8.40 -7.10
C THR A 73 -13.52 9.87 -7.42
N GLN A 74 -12.55 10.18 -8.28
CA GLN A 74 -12.07 11.53 -8.59
C GLN A 74 -13.18 12.54 -8.92
N LEU A 75 -14.08 12.22 -9.86
CA LEU A 75 -15.17 13.14 -10.23
C LEU A 75 -16.15 13.38 -9.07
N ARG A 76 -16.42 12.35 -8.27
CA ARG A 76 -17.33 12.45 -7.12
C ARG A 76 -16.71 13.30 -6.01
N VAL A 77 -15.41 13.13 -5.75
CA VAL A 77 -14.66 13.99 -4.81
C VAL A 77 -14.71 15.44 -5.25
N PHE A 78 -14.45 15.73 -6.52
CA PHE A 78 -14.57 17.09 -7.06
C PHE A 78 -15.96 17.69 -6.84
N LEU A 79 -17.01 16.95 -7.21
CA LEU A 79 -18.39 17.40 -7.04
C LEU A 79 -18.76 17.56 -5.55
N MET A 80 -18.31 16.66 -4.69
CA MET A 80 -18.49 16.78 -3.25
C MET A 80 -17.80 18.02 -2.68
N GLY A 81 -16.60 18.38 -3.17
CA GLY A 81 -15.95 19.65 -2.83
C GLY A 81 -16.76 20.87 -3.26
N LYS A 82 -17.58 20.78 -4.31
CA LYS A 82 -18.55 21.83 -4.67
C LYS A 82 -19.78 21.85 -3.75
N VAL A 83 -20.23 20.68 -3.28
CA VAL A 83 -21.33 20.54 -2.31
C VAL A 83 -20.93 21.03 -0.92
N PHE A 84 -19.66 20.85 -0.55
CA PHE A 84 -19.08 21.21 0.74
C PHE A 84 -17.85 22.12 0.54
N PRO A 85 -18.04 23.41 0.22
CA PRO A 85 -16.96 24.30 -0.19
C PRO A 85 -15.92 24.60 0.90
N GLN A 86 -16.22 24.29 2.16
CA GLN A 86 -15.25 24.40 3.27
C GLN A 86 -14.36 23.16 3.40
N ALA A 87 -14.74 22.04 2.78
CA ALA A 87 -13.99 20.80 2.84
C ALA A 87 -12.82 20.84 1.86
N LYS A 88 -11.65 20.36 2.28
CA LYS A 88 -10.48 20.18 1.42
C LYS A 88 -10.54 18.85 0.69
N THR A 89 -10.40 18.89 -0.62
CA THR A 89 -10.39 17.70 -1.48
C THR A 89 -8.98 17.14 -1.65
N VAL A 90 -8.80 15.84 -1.39
CA VAL A 90 -7.50 15.15 -1.47
C VAL A 90 -7.63 13.91 -2.35
N ILE A 91 -6.83 13.83 -3.41
CA ILE A 91 -6.74 12.63 -4.27
C ILE A 91 -5.41 11.90 -4.02
N LEU A 92 -5.47 10.60 -3.72
CA LEU A 92 -4.29 9.75 -3.50
C LEU A 92 -3.94 8.94 -4.77
N MET A 93 -3.59 9.65 -5.84
CA MET A 93 -2.99 9.16 -7.08
C MET A 93 -2.91 10.29 -8.10
N LYS A 94 -2.24 10.07 -9.24
CA LYS A 94 -2.38 10.94 -10.40
C LYS A 94 -3.83 10.95 -10.93
N PRO A 95 -4.53 12.09 -10.95
CA PRO A 95 -5.89 12.17 -11.44
C PRO A 95 -5.95 12.13 -12.97
N ASN A 96 -7.09 11.68 -13.49
CA ASN A 96 -7.43 11.78 -14.91
C ASN A 96 -7.99 13.18 -15.28
N TYR A 97 -8.07 14.08 -14.30
CA TYR A 97 -8.62 15.43 -14.40
C TYR A 97 -7.53 16.47 -14.07
N PRO A 98 -7.71 17.75 -14.41
CA PRO A 98 -6.74 18.80 -14.08
C PRO A 98 -6.41 18.80 -12.59
N LEU A 99 -5.12 18.92 -12.25
CA LEU A 99 -4.65 18.94 -10.85
C LEU A 99 -5.34 20.05 -10.05
N SER A 100 -5.60 21.20 -10.66
CA SER A 100 -6.26 22.36 -10.06
C SER A 100 -7.72 22.15 -9.66
N TRP A 101 -8.32 21.00 -9.99
CA TRP A 101 -9.67 20.66 -9.53
C TRP A 101 -9.71 20.23 -8.06
N PHE A 102 -8.56 19.89 -7.47
CA PHE A 102 -8.46 19.39 -6.11
C PHE A 102 -7.60 20.33 -5.26
N ASP A 103 -7.86 20.40 -3.96
CA ASP A 103 -7.04 21.17 -3.03
C ASP A 103 -5.66 20.55 -2.87
N TYR A 104 -5.59 19.21 -2.87
CA TYR A 104 -4.35 18.45 -2.77
C TYR A 104 -4.37 17.19 -3.63
N VAL A 105 -3.23 16.86 -4.24
CA VAL A 105 -3.03 15.64 -5.03
C VAL A 105 -1.75 14.95 -4.59
N VAL A 106 -1.89 13.79 -3.96
CA VAL A 106 -0.79 12.95 -3.49
C VAL A 106 -0.45 11.95 -4.57
N ILE A 107 0.72 12.09 -5.20
CA ILE A 107 1.10 11.34 -6.39
C ILE A 107 2.40 10.57 -6.14
N PRO A 108 2.43 9.25 -6.35
CA PRO A 108 3.68 8.51 -6.30
C PRO A 108 4.69 9.01 -7.35
N GLU A 109 5.96 9.09 -7.00
CA GLU A 109 7.07 9.60 -7.81
C GLU A 109 7.14 8.90 -9.18
N HIS A 110 6.85 7.59 -9.19
CA HIS A 110 6.83 6.79 -10.41
C HIS A 110 5.79 7.25 -11.45
N ASP A 111 4.80 8.08 -11.08
CA ASP A 111 3.85 8.66 -12.01
C ASP A 111 4.38 9.89 -12.78
N GLY A 112 5.62 10.31 -12.46
CA GLY A 112 6.41 11.28 -13.22
C GLY A 112 5.87 12.71 -13.16
N VAL A 113 5.24 13.08 -12.05
CA VAL A 113 4.74 14.44 -11.81
C VAL A 113 5.66 15.13 -10.81
N THR A 114 6.15 16.32 -11.15
CA THR A 114 6.99 17.13 -10.26
C THR A 114 6.16 17.73 -9.14
N GLU A 115 6.74 17.80 -7.94
CA GLU A 115 6.12 18.45 -6.79
C GLU A 115 6.00 19.96 -7.03
N GLN A 116 4.76 20.45 -7.15
CA GLN A 116 4.47 21.87 -7.35
C GLN A 116 3.04 22.20 -6.93
N GLY A 117 2.85 23.35 -6.27
CA GLY A 117 1.54 23.86 -5.90
C GLY A 117 0.78 22.93 -4.95
N ASN A 118 -0.26 22.27 -5.47
CA ASN A 118 -1.09 21.33 -4.72
C ASN A 118 -0.65 19.87 -4.84
N VAL A 119 0.42 19.58 -5.58
CA VAL A 119 0.98 18.23 -5.71
C VAL A 119 1.89 17.93 -4.54
N ILE A 120 1.71 16.76 -3.92
CA ILE A 120 2.61 16.18 -2.91
C ILE A 120 3.14 14.88 -3.50
N VAL A 121 4.44 14.80 -3.75
CA VAL A 121 5.03 13.61 -4.38
C VAL A 121 5.39 12.60 -3.30
N THR A 122 5.02 11.33 -3.44
CA THR A 122 5.40 10.26 -2.50
C THR A 122 6.34 9.24 -3.13
N GLN A 123 7.24 8.64 -2.35
CA GLN A 123 8.11 7.57 -2.89
C GLN A 123 7.31 6.29 -3.19
N GLY A 124 6.27 6.01 -2.39
CA GLY A 124 5.42 4.83 -2.51
C GLY A 124 3.95 5.09 -2.23
N ALA A 125 3.16 4.02 -2.21
CA ALA A 125 1.77 4.08 -1.79
C ALA A 125 1.67 4.31 -0.27
N LEU A 126 0.71 5.13 0.15
CA LEU A 126 0.40 5.28 1.56
C LEU A 126 -0.14 3.95 2.12
N ASN A 127 0.15 3.65 3.37
CA ASN A 127 -0.35 2.47 4.03
C ASN A 127 -0.51 2.76 5.54
N PRO A 128 -1.33 1.97 6.26
CA PRO A 128 -1.64 2.20 7.67
C PRO A 128 -0.65 1.54 8.62
N ILE A 129 0.45 0.97 8.10
CA ILE A 129 1.48 0.34 8.91
C ILE A 129 2.35 1.43 9.51
N GLU A 130 2.81 1.17 10.73
CA GLU A 130 3.87 1.93 11.36
C GLU A 130 4.89 0.95 11.93
N ASN A 131 6.14 1.38 12.05
CA ASN A 131 7.16 0.55 12.68
C ASN A 131 6.99 0.59 14.22
N GLU A 132 6.42 -0.47 14.79
CA GLU A 132 6.22 -0.63 16.23
C GLU A 132 7.49 -1.11 16.97
N GLN A 133 8.60 -1.30 16.25
CA GLN A 133 9.89 -1.76 16.77
C GLN A 133 9.81 -3.12 17.49
N ARG A 134 8.95 -4.02 17.00
CA ARG A 134 8.71 -5.36 17.58
C ARG A 134 9.43 -6.50 16.84
N HIS A 135 10.41 -6.17 16.01
CA HIS A 135 11.14 -7.17 15.23
C HIS A 135 11.84 -8.19 16.12
N ILE A 136 11.64 -9.47 15.82
CA ILE A 136 12.27 -10.60 16.47
C ILE A 136 13.50 -10.98 15.65
N PRO A 137 14.71 -11.03 16.25
CA PRO A 137 15.91 -11.44 15.55
C PRO A 137 15.77 -12.83 14.90
N ASN A 138 16.32 -12.99 13.69
CA ASN A 138 16.25 -14.22 12.91
C ASN A 138 14.81 -14.67 12.58
N ARG A 139 13.85 -13.75 12.47
CA ARG A 139 12.50 -14.05 11.96
C ARG A 139 12.33 -13.51 10.54
N ILE A 140 11.95 -14.38 9.63
CA ILE A 140 11.77 -14.09 8.20
C ILE A 140 10.31 -14.30 7.82
N LEU A 141 9.74 -13.30 7.14
CA LEU A 141 8.47 -13.45 6.42
C LEU A 141 8.72 -13.52 4.91
N ILE A 142 8.19 -14.53 4.24
CA ILE A 142 8.11 -14.60 2.78
C ILE A 142 6.67 -14.30 2.37
N ALA A 143 6.45 -13.23 1.61
CA ALA A 143 5.12 -12.81 1.14
C ALA A 143 5.01 -12.96 -0.38
N LEU A 144 4.21 -13.92 -0.83
CA LEU A 144 4.06 -14.23 -2.24
C LEU A 144 2.90 -13.46 -2.87
N GLY A 145 3.21 -12.75 -3.94
CA GLY A 145 2.26 -12.14 -4.85
C GLY A 145 1.76 -13.14 -5.90
N GLY A 146 1.78 -12.73 -7.15
CA GLY A 146 1.26 -13.54 -8.24
C GLY A 146 1.37 -12.88 -9.60
N SER A 147 0.71 -13.46 -10.60
CA SER A 147 0.60 -12.85 -11.93
C SER A 147 -0.06 -11.47 -11.86
N SER A 148 0.35 -10.59 -12.76
CA SER A 148 -0.21 -9.26 -12.93
C SER A 148 -0.14 -8.83 -14.39
N LYS A 149 -0.66 -7.64 -14.73
CA LYS A 149 -0.54 -7.07 -16.08
C LYS A 149 0.91 -6.78 -16.52
N ARG A 150 1.88 -6.94 -15.63
CA ARG A 150 3.30 -6.57 -15.81
C ARG A 150 4.25 -7.71 -15.45
N HIS A 151 3.77 -8.73 -14.76
CA HIS A 151 4.58 -9.85 -14.29
C HIS A 151 3.87 -11.16 -14.59
N LEU A 152 4.62 -12.11 -15.13
CA LEU A 152 4.20 -13.48 -15.32
C LEU A 152 4.75 -14.33 -14.17
N TRP A 153 3.88 -15.10 -13.53
CA TRP A 153 4.29 -16.05 -12.52
C TRP A 153 5.19 -17.13 -13.12
N ASN A 154 6.32 -17.37 -12.45
CA ASN A 154 7.28 -18.40 -12.81
C ASN A 154 7.55 -19.26 -11.57
N ALA A 155 6.89 -20.43 -11.50
CA ALA A 155 6.92 -21.29 -10.32
C ALA A 155 8.35 -21.75 -9.97
N ASP A 156 9.14 -22.11 -10.99
CA ASP A 156 10.51 -22.58 -10.79
C ASP A 156 11.40 -21.49 -10.19
N LYS A 157 11.33 -20.26 -10.72
CA LYS A 157 12.08 -19.12 -10.16
C LYS A 157 11.70 -18.82 -8.71
N VAL A 158 10.40 -18.88 -8.40
CA VAL A 158 9.93 -18.62 -7.04
C VAL A 158 10.38 -19.74 -6.10
N LEU A 159 10.24 -21.02 -6.49
CA LEU A 159 10.71 -22.16 -5.70
C LEU A 159 12.21 -22.10 -5.44
N SER A 160 13.02 -21.88 -6.48
CA SER A 160 14.47 -21.75 -6.33
C SER A 160 14.86 -20.57 -5.44
N ALA A 161 14.16 -19.44 -5.52
CA ALA A 161 14.43 -18.31 -4.65
C ALA A 161 14.10 -18.63 -3.18
N ILE A 162 12.98 -19.30 -2.91
CA ILE A 162 12.59 -19.71 -1.56
C ILE A 162 13.59 -20.73 -1.02
N GLU A 163 13.99 -21.73 -1.81
CA GLU A 163 15.00 -22.70 -1.43
C GLU A 163 16.31 -22.03 -0.99
N LEU A 164 16.80 -21.08 -1.79
CA LEU A 164 18.02 -20.33 -1.47
C LEU A 164 17.87 -19.48 -0.19
N ILE A 165 16.72 -18.82 -0.01
CA ILE A 165 16.43 -18.07 1.23
C ILE A 165 16.47 -19.03 2.43
N VAL A 166 15.85 -20.20 2.33
CA VAL A 166 15.83 -21.18 3.41
C VAL A 166 17.24 -21.70 3.72
N GLN A 167 17.98 -22.12 2.70
CA GLN A 167 19.33 -22.67 2.85
C GLN A 167 20.35 -21.66 3.39
N GLN A 168 20.23 -20.37 3.04
CA GLN A 168 21.16 -19.34 3.50
C GLN A 168 20.79 -18.75 4.88
N ASN A 169 19.62 -19.11 5.43
CA ASN A 169 19.14 -18.62 6.71
C ASN A 169 18.61 -19.75 7.60
N MET A 170 19.30 -20.91 7.62
CA MET A 170 18.88 -22.12 8.35
C MET A 170 18.61 -21.92 9.85
N GLN A 171 19.22 -20.90 10.47
CA GLN A 171 19.02 -20.54 11.87
C GLN A 171 17.73 -19.71 12.13
N CYS A 172 17.03 -19.31 11.08
CA CYS A 172 15.89 -18.40 11.18
C CYS A 172 14.55 -19.15 11.31
N GLU A 173 13.61 -18.52 12.02
CA GLU A 173 12.20 -18.85 11.91
C GLU A 173 11.68 -18.29 10.58
N ILE A 174 11.28 -19.16 9.65
CA ILE A 174 10.77 -18.76 8.34
C ILE A 174 9.28 -19.04 8.27
N ILE A 175 8.50 -17.98 8.10
CA ILE A 175 7.07 -18.05 7.81
C ILE A 175 6.82 -17.61 6.37
N LEU A 176 5.82 -18.20 5.72
CA LEU A 176 5.46 -17.90 4.35
C LEU A 176 3.96 -17.70 4.24
N THR A 177 3.54 -16.67 3.50
CA THR A 177 2.14 -16.47 3.13
C THR A 177 1.99 -16.23 1.63
N SER A 178 0.84 -16.66 1.10
CA SER A 178 0.44 -16.45 -0.28
C SER A 178 -0.39 -15.16 -0.46
N SER A 179 -0.84 -14.92 -1.68
CA SER A 179 -1.90 -13.97 -1.97
C SER A 179 -2.95 -14.63 -2.84
N ARG A 180 -4.11 -13.98 -3.01
CA ARG A 180 -5.19 -14.46 -3.91
C ARG A 180 -4.75 -14.59 -5.38
N ARG A 181 -3.57 -14.05 -5.72
CA ARG A 181 -2.98 -14.10 -7.07
C ARG A 181 -1.94 -15.20 -7.23
N THR A 182 -1.49 -15.80 -6.13
CA THR A 182 -0.60 -16.96 -6.16
C THR A 182 -1.36 -18.14 -6.79
N PRO A 183 -0.77 -18.90 -7.73
CA PRO A 183 -1.44 -20.08 -8.30
C PRO A 183 -1.84 -21.08 -7.22
N ALA A 184 -3.03 -21.65 -7.35
CA ALA A 184 -3.66 -22.46 -6.31
C ALA A 184 -2.89 -23.76 -6.00
N ASP A 185 -2.16 -24.29 -6.97
CA ASP A 185 -1.33 -25.50 -6.84
C ASP A 185 0.07 -25.23 -6.26
N PHE A 186 0.53 -23.97 -6.28
CA PHE A 186 1.90 -23.63 -5.92
C PHE A 186 2.28 -24.04 -4.50
N LEU A 187 1.41 -23.77 -3.51
CA LEU A 187 1.69 -24.14 -2.12
C LEU A 187 1.76 -25.66 -1.92
N ALA A 188 0.97 -26.43 -2.67
CA ALA A 188 1.04 -27.89 -2.65
C ALA A 188 2.37 -28.39 -3.25
N THR A 189 2.83 -27.79 -4.35
CA THR A 189 4.15 -28.07 -4.93
C THR A 189 5.29 -27.68 -3.99
N LEU A 190 5.17 -26.55 -3.29
CA LEU A 190 6.16 -26.08 -2.32
C LEU A 190 6.25 -27.04 -1.13
N ALA A 191 5.12 -27.55 -0.63
CA ALA A 191 5.07 -28.49 0.48
C ALA A 191 5.75 -29.84 0.19
N GLN A 192 5.96 -30.18 -1.08
CA GLN A 192 6.67 -31.40 -1.51
C GLN A 192 8.19 -31.22 -1.59
N GLN A 193 8.70 -29.99 -1.45
CA GLN A 193 10.14 -29.73 -1.54
C GLN A 193 10.88 -30.21 -0.29
N SER A 194 12.15 -30.58 -0.44
CA SER A 194 13.00 -31.07 0.65
C SER A 194 13.19 -30.04 1.78
N PHE A 195 13.17 -28.74 1.45
CA PHE A 195 13.32 -27.65 2.42
C PHE A 195 12.00 -27.24 3.09
N ALA A 196 10.85 -27.79 2.67
CA ALA A 196 9.53 -27.33 3.10
C ALA A 196 9.32 -27.45 4.63
N SER A 197 9.94 -28.45 5.27
CA SER A 197 9.84 -28.63 6.73
C SER A 197 10.49 -27.50 7.54
N GLN A 198 11.28 -26.64 6.91
CA GLN A 198 11.90 -25.46 7.53
C GLN A 198 11.04 -24.18 7.38
N VAL A 199 9.90 -24.27 6.69
CA VAL A 199 9.02 -23.13 6.41
C VAL A 199 7.63 -23.39 6.98
N GLN A 200 7.13 -22.47 7.80
CA GLN A 200 5.75 -22.50 8.25
C GLN A 200 4.86 -21.77 7.23
N ILE A 201 3.95 -22.50 6.60
CA ILE A 201 3.11 -21.97 5.51
C ILE A 201 1.74 -21.57 6.05
N PHE A 202 1.35 -20.32 5.81
CA PHE A 202 0.05 -19.73 6.17
C PHE A 202 -0.64 -19.20 4.90
N PRO A 203 -1.48 -20.02 4.24
CA PRO A 203 -2.23 -19.59 3.06
C PRO A 203 -3.09 -18.35 3.33
N VAL A 204 -3.22 -17.46 2.36
CA VAL A 204 -4.00 -16.20 2.56
C VAL A 204 -5.46 -16.47 2.93
N GLU A 205 -6.02 -17.58 2.47
CA GLU A 205 -7.39 -18.03 2.77
C GLU A 205 -7.60 -18.36 4.26
N GLU A 206 -6.52 -18.69 4.96
CA GLU A 206 -6.52 -19.08 6.38
C GLU A 206 -6.06 -17.92 7.29
N THR A 207 -5.67 -16.79 6.71
CA THR A 207 -5.17 -15.63 7.46
C THR A 207 -6.24 -14.54 7.60
N PRO A 208 -6.51 -14.02 8.80
CA PRO A 208 -7.46 -12.93 8.98
C PRO A 208 -6.92 -11.61 8.40
N GLN A 209 -7.83 -10.65 8.18
CA GLN A 209 -7.43 -9.31 7.75
C GLN A 209 -6.46 -8.67 8.76
N GLY A 210 -5.36 -8.11 8.24
CA GLY A 210 -4.32 -7.49 9.07
C GLY A 210 -3.24 -8.45 9.57
N TRP A 211 -3.39 -9.76 9.37
CA TRP A 211 -2.41 -10.77 9.79
C TRP A 211 -1.02 -10.49 9.21
N ILE A 212 -0.92 -10.22 7.91
CA ILE A 212 0.37 -9.92 7.27
C ILE A 212 1.05 -8.68 7.86
N PHE A 213 0.27 -7.67 8.28
CA PHE A 213 0.84 -6.47 8.91
C PHE A 213 1.41 -6.81 10.28
N GLU A 214 0.72 -7.63 11.06
CA GLU A 214 1.22 -8.10 12.35
C GLU A 214 2.49 -8.96 12.20
N GLU A 215 2.56 -9.79 11.16
CA GLU A 215 3.76 -10.57 10.88
C GLU A 215 4.93 -9.72 10.38
N MET A 216 4.67 -8.66 9.62
CA MET A 216 5.68 -7.66 9.28
C MET A 216 6.23 -6.95 10.53
N GLN A 217 5.42 -6.66 11.55
CA GLN A 217 5.91 -6.06 12.80
C GLN A 217 6.90 -6.95 13.56
N LYS A 218 6.80 -8.26 13.38
CA LYS A 218 7.68 -9.24 14.05
C LYS A 218 8.88 -9.62 13.19
N ALA A 219 8.79 -9.51 11.86
CA ALA A 219 9.83 -9.98 10.96
C ALA A 219 11.04 -9.03 10.96
N GLU A 220 12.24 -9.57 11.19
CA GLU A 220 13.48 -8.81 10.95
C GLU A 220 13.64 -8.53 9.45
N ALA A 221 13.32 -9.52 8.62
CA ALA A 221 13.43 -9.45 7.18
C ALA A 221 12.18 -9.99 6.48
N VAL A 222 11.82 -9.35 5.37
CA VAL A 222 10.72 -9.77 4.50
C VAL A 222 11.24 -9.97 3.07
N TRP A 223 10.98 -11.14 2.50
CA TRP A 223 11.12 -11.34 1.05
C TRP A 223 9.76 -11.28 0.37
N VAL A 224 9.63 -10.40 -0.62
CA VAL A 224 8.39 -10.15 -1.35
C VAL A 224 8.60 -10.45 -2.82
N THR A 225 7.62 -11.06 -3.50
CA THR A 225 7.69 -11.14 -4.96
C THR A 225 7.56 -9.75 -5.59
N GLU A 226 8.40 -9.46 -6.58
CA GLU A 226 8.60 -8.08 -7.08
C GLU A 226 7.35 -7.43 -7.70
N ASP A 227 6.35 -8.24 -8.06
CA ASP A 227 5.07 -7.76 -8.57
C ASP A 227 4.24 -7.00 -7.53
N SER A 228 4.49 -7.28 -6.25
CA SER A 228 3.68 -6.79 -5.15
C SER A 228 4.25 -5.51 -4.54
N VAL A 229 4.26 -4.45 -5.36
CA VAL A 229 4.81 -3.14 -4.98
C VAL A 229 4.21 -2.58 -3.68
N SER A 230 2.91 -2.78 -3.43
CA SER A 230 2.31 -2.39 -2.15
C SER A 230 2.94 -3.14 -0.96
N MET A 231 3.13 -4.46 -1.07
CA MET A 231 3.74 -5.26 -0.01
C MET A 231 5.21 -4.90 0.22
N ILE A 232 5.93 -4.48 -0.83
CA ILE A 232 7.29 -3.95 -0.71
C ILE A 232 7.30 -2.68 0.16
N TYR A 233 6.45 -1.69 -0.16
CA TYR A 233 6.37 -0.46 0.63
C TYR A 233 5.83 -0.68 2.04
N GLU A 234 4.89 -1.62 2.21
CA GLU A 234 4.37 -2.03 3.52
C GLU A 234 5.49 -2.61 4.40
N ALA A 235 6.32 -3.52 3.88
CA ALA A 235 7.48 -4.06 4.60
C ALA A 235 8.54 -2.99 4.92
N LEU A 236 8.82 -2.08 3.98
CA LEU A 236 9.70 -0.94 4.21
C LEU A 236 9.16 0.02 5.30
N THR A 237 7.84 0.20 5.35
CA THR A 237 7.15 1.04 6.35
C THR A 237 7.16 0.38 7.73
N ALA A 238 7.01 -0.94 7.80
CA ALA A 238 7.19 -1.72 9.02
C ALA A 238 8.63 -1.64 9.56
N GLY A 239 9.59 -1.25 8.71
CA GLY A 239 11.01 -1.15 9.07
C GLY A 239 11.77 -2.46 8.93
N CYS A 240 11.23 -3.41 8.17
CA CYS A 240 11.91 -4.65 7.87
C CYS A 240 13.09 -4.41 6.90
N LYS A 241 14.07 -5.31 6.93
CA LYS A 241 14.99 -5.50 5.81
C LYS A 241 14.23 -6.16 4.67
N VAL A 242 14.34 -5.67 3.43
CA VAL A 242 13.49 -6.13 2.33
C VAL A 242 14.28 -6.75 1.18
N GLY A 243 13.99 -8.03 0.90
CA GLY A 243 14.49 -8.77 -0.25
C GLY A 243 13.42 -8.96 -1.33
N LEU A 244 13.84 -9.07 -2.59
CA LEU A 244 12.95 -9.28 -3.73
C LEU A 244 13.07 -10.70 -4.28
N ILE A 245 11.94 -11.38 -4.44
CA ILE A 245 11.80 -12.58 -5.25
C ILE A 245 11.41 -12.14 -6.66
N GLN A 246 12.38 -12.20 -7.58
CA GLN A 246 12.16 -11.77 -8.96
C GLN A 246 11.36 -12.81 -9.75
N ILE A 247 10.46 -12.33 -10.58
CA ILE A 247 9.65 -13.14 -11.51
C ILE A 247 9.71 -12.50 -12.90
N ASP A 248 9.05 -13.10 -13.88
CA ASP A 248 9.22 -12.66 -15.28
C ASP A 248 8.49 -11.33 -15.52
N ARG A 249 9.25 -10.26 -15.77
CA ARG A 249 8.70 -8.97 -16.20
C ARG A 249 8.22 -9.07 -17.65
N LEU A 250 6.94 -8.81 -17.87
CA LEU A 250 6.31 -8.81 -19.20
C LEU A 250 6.53 -7.52 -19.98
N LYS A 251 6.83 -6.42 -19.28
CA LYS A 251 7.14 -5.12 -19.87
C LYS A 251 7.92 -4.26 -18.89
N GLU A 252 8.63 -3.29 -19.43
CA GLU A 252 9.24 -2.22 -18.68
C GLU A 252 8.32 -1.00 -18.67
N ASP A 253 7.84 -0.60 -17.49
CA ASP A 253 7.02 0.58 -17.32
C ASP A 253 7.36 1.34 -16.04
N ARG A 254 6.56 2.33 -15.68
CA ARG A 254 6.78 3.13 -14.47
C ARG A 254 6.86 2.31 -13.18
N ILE A 255 6.13 1.20 -13.09
CA ILE A 255 6.06 0.36 -11.88
C ILE A 255 7.30 -0.53 -11.79
N THR A 256 7.70 -1.18 -12.89
CA THR A 256 8.94 -1.98 -12.87
C THR A 256 10.17 -1.08 -12.68
N ARG A 257 10.16 0.14 -13.24
CA ARG A 257 11.19 1.15 -12.99
C ARG A 257 11.18 1.65 -11.55
N SER A 258 10.02 1.76 -10.88
CA SER A 258 9.99 2.14 -9.46
C SER A 258 10.62 1.06 -8.58
N VAL A 259 10.38 -0.21 -8.86
CA VAL A 259 11.05 -1.31 -8.15
C VAL A 259 12.56 -1.28 -8.42
N GLN A 260 12.97 -1.03 -9.68
CA GLN A 260 14.39 -0.85 -10.00
C GLN A 260 15.01 0.31 -9.23
N HIS A 261 14.30 1.43 -9.11
CA HIS A 261 14.76 2.58 -8.34
C HIS A 261 15.01 2.25 -6.86
N LEU A 262 14.16 1.43 -6.24
CA LEU A 262 14.38 0.96 -4.86
C LEU A 262 15.65 0.11 -4.72
N ILE A 263 15.99 -0.69 -5.74
CA ILE A 263 17.24 -1.46 -5.80
C ILE A 263 18.42 -0.50 -5.90
N ASP A 264 18.35 0.46 -6.82
CA ASP A 264 19.43 1.43 -7.08
C ASP A 264 19.70 2.32 -5.85
N GLN A 265 18.65 2.67 -5.10
CA GLN A 265 18.73 3.39 -3.83
C GLN A 265 19.19 2.54 -2.66
N LYS A 266 19.43 1.22 -2.85
CA LYS A 266 19.80 0.29 -1.79
C LYS A 266 18.78 0.23 -0.65
N LEU A 267 17.50 0.29 -0.98
CA LEU A 267 16.41 0.12 -0.03
C LEU A 267 15.90 -1.33 -0.02
N VAL A 268 15.99 -1.99 -1.16
CA VAL A 268 15.68 -3.41 -1.35
C VAL A 268 16.82 -4.06 -2.13
N SER A 269 16.93 -5.39 -2.09
CA SER A 269 17.92 -6.10 -2.91
C SER A 269 17.43 -7.48 -3.36
N ASN A 270 18.18 -8.10 -4.27
CA ASN A 270 17.95 -9.48 -4.70
C ASN A 270 18.72 -10.50 -3.84
N ALA A 271 19.33 -10.07 -2.74
CA ALA A 271 20.04 -10.97 -1.84
C ALA A 271 19.09 -12.01 -1.24
N ARG A 272 19.68 -13.12 -0.81
CA ARG A 272 18.96 -14.28 -0.27
C ARG A 272 19.30 -14.53 1.21
N GLN A 273 20.25 -13.79 1.76
CA GLN A 273 20.65 -13.84 3.17
C GLN A 273 20.27 -12.54 3.91
N ILE A 274 19.77 -12.64 5.14
CA ILE A 274 19.40 -11.46 5.96
C ILE A 274 20.56 -10.46 6.08
N ALA A 275 21.78 -10.97 6.30
CA ALA A 275 22.97 -10.15 6.54
C ALA A 275 23.37 -9.26 5.35
N GLU A 276 22.92 -9.62 4.14
CA GLU A 276 23.20 -8.88 2.90
C GLU A 276 22.10 -7.87 2.56
N LEU A 277 20.97 -7.90 3.27
CA LEU A 277 19.90 -6.93 3.08
C LEU A 277 20.23 -5.60 3.76
N TYR A 278 19.76 -4.52 3.14
CA TYR A 278 19.96 -3.17 3.66
C TYR A 278 19.05 -2.91 4.86
N SER A 279 19.62 -2.34 5.92
CA SER A 279 18.84 -1.74 7.00
C SER A 279 18.19 -0.47 6.48
N THR A 280 16.89 -0.34 6.66
CA THR A 280 16.12 0.77 6.09
C THR A 280 15.83 1.81 7.15
N THR A 281 15.90 3.08 6.78
CA THR A 281 15.24 4.15 7.54
C THR A 281 13.75 4.07 7.29
N THR A 282 12.94 4.10 8.35
CA THR A 282 11.49 3.91 8.28
C THR A 282 10.84 4.81 7.22
N PHE A 283 10.16 4.20 6.25
CA PHE A 283 9.30 4.90 5.30
C PHE A 283 8.11 5.51 6.03
N LYS A 284 7.96 6.84 5.98
CA LYS A 284 6.94 7.59 6.74
C LYS A 284 6.07 8.48 5.84
N GLU A 285 5.72 7.97 4.66
CA GLU A 285 5.02 8.76 3.65
C GLU A 285 3.63 9.24 4.10
N ALA A 286 2.87 8.39 4.82
CA ALA A 286 1.58 8.80 5.36
C ALA A 286 1.72 9.92 6.40
N GLU A 287 2.72 9.83 7.29
CA GLU A 287 3.04 10.87 8.26
C GLU A 287 3.44 12.17 7.57
N ARG A 288 4.32 12.12 6.57
CA ARG A 288 4.79 13.31 5.84
C ARG A 288 3.64 14.02 5.13
N VAL A 289 2.76 13.26 4.45
CA VAL A 289 1.57 13.82 3.81
C VAL A 289 0.62 14.43 4.85
N ALA A 290 0.37 13.73 5.97
CA ALA A 290 -0.46 14.26 7.05
C ALA A 290 0.08 15.59 7.61
N THR A 291 1.40 15.69 7.83
CA THR A 291 2.05 16.93 8.28
C THR A 291 1.79 18.07 7.30
N TYR A 292 1.92 17.82 6.00
CA TYR A 292 1.66 18.83 4.97
C TYR A 292 0.20 19.31 4.98
N LEU A 293 -0.76 18.38 5.14
CA LEU A 293 -2.18 18.69 5.16
C LEU A 293 -2.61 19.44 6.44
N LEU A 294 -2.03 19.10 7.60
CA LEU A 294 -2.42 19.70 8.87
C LEU A 294 -1.84 21.11 9.11
N ILE A 295 -0.77 21.48 8.41
CA ILE A 295 -0.12 22.80 8.56
C ILE A 295 -0.81 23.90 7.74
N LYS A 296 -1.49 23.54 6.65
CA LYS A 296 -2.04 24.48 5.64
C LYS A 296 -3.56 24.56 5.67
#